data_AF-A0A963MIJ1-F1
#
_entry.id   AF-A0A963MIJ1-F1
#
_cell.length_a   1.000
_cell.length_b   1.000
_cell.length_c   1.000
_cell.angle_alpha   90.00
_cell.angle_beta   90.00
_cell.angle_gamma   90.00
#
_symmetry.space_group_name_H-M   'P 1'
#
loop_
_entity.id
_entity.type
_entity.pdbx_description
1 polymer ?
#
loop_
_entity_poly.entity_id
_entity_poly.type
_entity_poly.pdbx_seq_one_letter_code
_entity_poly.pdbx_strand_id
1 'polypeptide(L)'
;SNEIQVWLHGHPVNAAREASGFRPINSLWFWGAGDPPSTLQRPAQRIQANGTLARGLVRFAGLVCTDSTRLDIKTGSSALAILEQLQQSAQYLNLDDWRNGLIALERDWFAPALAALKTGSLDELRITAPCERATLDFTLKAGSLWRFWKHPLPLDAFHKSIA
;
A
#
# COMPACT_ATOMS: atom_id res chain seq x y z
N SER A 1 33.00 -6.02 7.57
CA SER A 1 32.60 -4.62 7.30
C SER A 1 33.69 -3.72 6.72
N ASN A 2 34.97 -4.11 6.63
CA ASN A 2 36.04 -3.20 6.19
C ASN A 2 36.11 -2.99 4.66
N GLU A 3 35.95 -4.06 3.86
CA GLU A 3 36.14 -4.00 2.40
C GLU A 3 35.12 -3.10 1.67
N ILE A 4 33.85 -3.11 2.10
CA ILE A 4 32.81 -2.23 1.54
C ILE A 4 33.12 -0.76 1.78
N GLN A 5 33.66 -0.39 2.95
CA GLN A 5 34.00 0.99 3.25
C GLN A 5 35.18 1.47 2.41
N VAL A 6 36.21 0.64 2.25
CA VAL A 6 37.35 0.92 1.36
C VAL A 6 36.87 1.10 -0.09
N TRP A 7 35.99 0.22 -0.57
CA TRP A 7 35.43 0.31 -1.92
C TRP A 7 34.59 1.58 -2.12
N LEU A 8 33.69 1.90 -1.18
CA LEU A 8 32.85 3.10 -1.25
C LEU A 8 33.69 4.39 -1.25
N HIS A 9 34.75 4.44 -0.43
CA HIS A 9 35.61 5.61 -0.34
C HIS A 9 36.25 5.98 -1.70
N GLY A 10 36.69 4.97 -2.46
CA GLY A 10 37.29 5.18 -3.79
C GLY A 10 36.28 5.25 -4.95
N HIS A 11 34.97 5.19 -4.68
CA HIS A 11 33.97 5.04 -5.73
C HIS A 11 33.80 6.33 -6.55
N PRO A 12 33.77 6.29 -7.90
CA PRO A 12 33.65 7.48 -8.76
C PRO A 12 32.44 8.37 -8.46
N VAL A 13 31.33 7.78 -8.00
CA VAL A 13 30.14 8.55 -7.58
C VAL A 13 30.44 9.44 -6.37
N ASN A 14 31.26 8.98 -5.41
CA ASN A 14 31.64 9.81 -4.27
C ASN A 14 32.58 10.93 -4.67
N ALA A 15 33.55 10.66 -5.57
CA ALA A 15 34.39 11.71 -6.13
C ALA A 15 33.57 12.80 -6.85
N ALA A 16 32.56 12.41 -7.64
CA ALA A 16 31.65 13.35 -8.32
C ALA A 16 30.76 14.14 -7.35
N ARG A 17 30.28 13.49 -6.27
CA ARG A 17 29.51 14.15 -5.20
C ARG A 17 30.34 15.20 -4.50
N GLU A 18 31.57 14.86 -4.12
CA GLU A 18 32.50 15.77 -3.44
C GLU A 18 32.89 16.95 -4.33
N ALA A 19 33.19 16.70 -5.61
CA ALA A 19 33.44 17.75 -6.60
C ALA A 19 32.24 18.71 -6.77
N SER A 20 31.03 18.24 -6.46
CA SER A 20 29.78 19.01 -6.51
C SER A 20 29.35 19.55 -5.13
N GLY A 21 30.19 19.45 -4.09
CA GLY A 21 29.90 19.93 -2.74
C GLY A 21 28.95 19.06 -1.91
N PHE A 22 28.56 17.87 -2.39
CA PHE A 22 27.75 16.91 -1.63
C PHE A 22 28.62 15.99 -0.77
N ARG A 23 28.07 15.52 0.35
CA ARG A 23 28.75 14.55 1.22
C ARG A 23 28.88 13.18 0.54
N PRO A 24 30.00 12.45 0.71
CA PRO A 24 30.16 11.09 0.20
C PRO A 24 29.25 10.09 0.91
N ILE A 25 28.89 9.02 0.22
CA ILE A 25 28.19 7.84 0.73
C ILE A 25 29.25 6.82 1.16
N ASN A 26 29.66 6.86 2.42
CA ASN A 26 30.84 6.12 2.91
C ASN A 26 30.51 4.92 3.81
N SER A 27 29.23 4.65 4.04
CA SER A 27 28.76 3.57 4.93
C SER A 27 27.50 2.94 4.40
N LEU A 28 27.35 1.63 4.62
CA LEU A 28 26.09 0.91 4.49
C LEU A 28 25.63 0.49 5.88
N TRP A 29 24.42 0.90 6.25
CA TRP A 29 23.74 0.37 7.43
C TRP A 29 22.86 -0.78 6.94
N PHE A 30 23.12 -2.01 7.37
CA PHE A 30 22.27 -3.15 7.07
C PHE A 30 21.30 -3.36 8.23
N TRP A 31 20.01 -3.48 7.92
CA TRP A 31 18.97 -3.76 8.90
C TRP A 31 17.88 -4.62 8.28
N GLY A 32 17.03 -5.22 9.13
CA GLY A 32 15.92 -6.07 8.66
C GLY A 32 16.36 -7.44 8.14
N ALA A 33 17.52 -7.95 8.59
CA ALA A 33 17.87 -9.34 8.35
C ALA A 33 16.83 -10.26 9.00
N GLY A 34 16.37 -11.25 8.26
CA GLY A 34 15.41 -12.24 8.73
C GLY A 34 15.36 -13.42 7.76
N ASP A 35 14.91 -14.56 8.27
CA ASP A 35 14.74 -15.75 7.44
C ASP A 35 13.51 -15.59 6.54
N PRO A 36 13.60 -16.05 5.27
CA PRO A 36 12.42 -16.07 4.41
C PRO A 36 11.35 -16.99 5.00
N PRO A 37 10.06 -16.63 4.86
CA PRO A 37 8.99 -17.47 5.37
C PRO A 37 9.01 -18.83 4.67
N SER A 38 8.90 -19.92 5.43
CA SER A 38 8.89 -21.28 4.90
C SER A 38 7.62 -21.59 4.10
N THR A 39 6.52 -20.90 4.41
CA THR A 39 5.26 -21.00 3.69
C THR A 39 4.61 -19.61 3.57
N LEU A 40 3.92 -19.37 2.46
CA LEU A 40 3.10 -18.18 2.27
C LEU A 40 1.65 -18.57 2.02
N GLN A 41 0.75 -17.87 2.68
CA GLN A 41 -0.67 -17.92 2.36
C GLN A 41 -0.93 -17.09 1.10
N ARG A 42 -1.82 -17.57 0.23
CA ARG A 42 -2.25 -16.87 -0.99
C ARG A 42 -3.67 -16.35 -0.77
N PRO A 43 -3.84 -15.10 -0.32
CA PRO A 43 -5.16 -14.58 0.07
C PRO A 43 -6.08 -14.34 -1.13
N ALA A 44 -5.53 -14.21 -2.33
CA ALA A 44 -6.28 -13.97 -3.56
C ALA A 44 -5.53 -14.55 -4.77
N GLN A 45 -6.26 -14.76 -5.87
CA GLN A 45 -5.67 -15.23 -7.13
C GLN A 45 -4.86 -14.13 -7.83
N ARG A 46 -5.27 -12.86 -7.68
CA ARG A 46 -4.56 -11.71 -8.23
C ARG A 46 -4.10 -10.78 -7.12
N ILE A 47 -2.89 -10.24 -7.23
CA ILE A 47 -2.35 -9.29 -6.26
C ILE A 47 -1.86 -8.04 -7.01
N GLN A 48 -2.41 -6.89 -6.64
CA GLN A 48 -2.02 -5.58 -7.15
C GLN A 48 -1.22 -4.86 -6.07
N ALA A 49 0.03 -4.48 -6.34
CA ALA A 49 0.86 -3.76 -5.39
C ALA A 49 1.99 -2.96 -6.07
N ASN A 50 2.30 -1.81 -5.49
CA ASN A 50 3.42 -0.96 -5.93
C ASN A 50 4.60 -1.00 -4.94
N GLY A 51 4.37 -1.26 -3.65
CA GLY A 51 5.43 -1.33 -2.65
C GLY A 51 6.39 -2.50 -2.83
N THR A 52 7.67 -2.24 -2.56
CA THR A 52 8.76 -3.21 -2.76
C THR A 52 8.58 -4.48 -1.94
N LEU A 53 8.14 -4.36 -0.68
CA LEU A 53 7.92 -5.51 0.21
C LEU A 53 6.80 -6.42 -0.31
N ALA A 54 5.63 -5.84 -0.61
CA ALA A 54 4.51 -6.58 -1.17
C ALA A 54 4.88 -7.29 -2.47
N ARG A 55 5.53 -6.58 -3.40
CA ARG A 55 6.02 -7.16 -4.66
C ARG A 55 7.03 -8.30 -4.43
N GLY A 56 7.92 -8.16 -3.46
CA GLY A 56 8.85 -9.20 -3.05
C GLY A 56 8.13 -10.47 -2.56
N LEU A 57 7.13 -10.31 -1.69
CA LEU A 57 6.32 -11.43 -1.19
C LEU A 57 5.51 -12.12 -2.30
N VAL A 58 4.93 -11.36 -3.22
CA VAL A 58 4.18 -11.92 -4.37
C VAL A 58 5.12 -12.74 -5.26
N ARG A 59 6.31 -12.22 -5.55
CA ARG A 59 7.35 -12.94 -6.32
C ARG A 59 7.82 -14.20 -5.60
N PHE A 60 8.07 -14.10 -4.29
CA PHE A 60 8.45 -15.25 -3.47
C PHE A 60 7.36 -16.33 -3.44
N ALA A 61 6.09 -15.94 -3.49
CA ALA A 61 4.95 -16.86 -3.61
C ALA A 61 4.79 -17.51 -5.00
N GLY A 62 5.63 -17.13 -5.99
CA GLY A 62 5.54 -17.59 -7.38
C GLY A 62 4.37 -16.98 -8.16
N LEU A 63 3.88 -15.82 -7.74
CA LEU A 63 2.74 -15.13 -8.36
C LEU A 63 3.19 -13.92 -9.18
N VAL A 64 2.33 -13.47 -10.09
CA VAL A 64 2.52 -12.22 -10.85
C VAL A 64 1.88 -11.08 -10.08
N CYS A 65 2.65 -10.02 -9.81
CA CYS A 65 2.15 -8.78 -9.24
C CYS A 65 1.86 -7.78 -10.35
N THR A 66 0.68 -7.16 -10.32
CA THR A 66 0.33 -6.03 -11.19
C THR A 66 0.36 -4.72 -10.43
N ASP A 67 0.42 -3.60 -11.13
CA ASP A 67 0.45 -2.28 -10.49
C ASP A 67 -0.89 -1.95 -9.83
N SER A 68 -0.84 -1.39 -8.62
CA SER A 68 -2.03 -0.93 -7.89
C SER A 68 -2.38 0.53 -8.18
N THR A 69 -2.37 0.92 -9.46
CA THR A 69 -2.74 2.29 -9.88
C THR A 69 -4.24 2.55 -9.86
N ARG A 70 -5.04 1.57 -10.28
CA ARG A 70 -6.50 1.69 -10.37
C ARG A 70 -7.14 0.33 -10.17
N LEU A 71 -8.43 0.32 -9.84
CA LEU A 71 -9.18 -0.91 -9.70
C LEU A 71 -9.25 -1.70 -11.01
N ASP A 72 -8.68 -2.91 -11.01
CA ASP A 72 -8.87 -3.93 -12.06
C ASP A 72 -9.74 -5.09 -11.56
N ILE A 73 -11.01 -5.11 -11.98
CA ILE A 73 -11.96 -6.18 -11.68
C ILE A 73 -11.98 -7.20 -12.81
N LYS A 74 -11.84 -8.48 -12.44
CA LYS A 74 -12.10 -9.62 -13.32
C LYS A 74 -13.13 -10.52 -12.65
N THR A 75 -14.30 -10.63 -13.26
CA THR A 75 -15.42 -11.44 -12.75
C THR A 75 -14.99 -12.89 -12.54
N GLY A 76 -15.44 -13.51 -11.45
CA GLY A 76 -15.10 -14.90 -11.12
C GLY A 76 -13.69 -15.10 -10.55
N SER A 77 -12.95 -14.03 -10.23
CA SER A 77 -11.60 -14.13 -9.67
C SER A 77 -11.40 -13.17 -8.49
N SER A 78 -10.88 -13.70 -7.39
CA SER A 78 -10.54 -12.91 -6.21
C SER A 78 -9.27 -12.08 -6.42
N ALA A 79 -9.25 -10.87 -5.89
CA ALA A 79 -8.11 -9.96 -5.95
C ALA A 79 -7.83 -9.31 -4.60
N LEU A 80 -6.55 -9.10 -4.31
CA LEU A 80 -6.07 -8.26 -3.22
C LEU A 80 -5.31 -7.07 -3.82
N ALA A 81 -5.67 -5.86 -3.42
CA ALA A 81 -4.92 -4.66 -3.77
C ALA A 81 -4.30 -4.04 -2.52
N ILE A 82 -3.01 -3.75 -2.60
CA ILE A 82 -2.25 -3.07 -1.53
C ILE A 82 -2.00 -1.64 -1.98
N LEU A 83 -2.57 -0.70 -1.21
CA LEU A 83 -2.61 0.73 -1.53
C LEU A 83 -1.76 1.49 -0.50
N GLU A 84 -0.52 1.78 -0.84
CA GLU A 84 0.45 2.44 0.05
C GLU A 84 0.64 3.93 -0.27
N GLN A 85 -0.12 4.47 -1.22
CA GLN A 85 0.08 5.82 -1.76
C GLN A 85 -0.10 6.96 -0.76
N LEU A 86 -0.80 6.72 0.36
CA LEU A 86 -0.97 7.70 1.44
C LEU A 86 0.11 7.60 2.53
N GLN A 87 0.93 6.56 2.52
CA GLN A 87 1.83 6.26 3.64
C GLN A 87 2.90 7.35 3.80
N GLN A 88 3.51 7.78 2.70
CA GLN A 88 4.57 8.78 2.75
C GLN A 88 4.05 10.12 3.26
N SER A 89 2.95 10.64 2.68
CA SER A 89 2.38 11.92 3.11
C SER A 89 1.89 11.88 4.56
N ALA A 90 1.38 10.73 5.04
CA ALA A 90 1.07 10.53 6.45
C ALA A 90 2.32 10.59 7.35
N GLN A 91 3.41 9.90 6.98
CA GLN A 91 4.66 9.88 7.75
C GLN A 91 5.33 11.26 7.85
N TYR A 92 5.21 12.07 6.80
CA TYR A 92 5.75 13.43 6.76
C TYR A 92 4.75 14.50 7.21
N LEU A 93 3.55 14.11 7.70
CA LEU A 93 2.48 15.01 8.13
C LEU A 93 2.10 16.06 7.05
N ASN A 94 2.20 15.69 5.78
CA ASN A 94 1.85 16.54 4.65
C ASN A 94 0.37 16.36 4.31
N LEU A 95 -0.46 17.22 4.90
CA LEU A 95 -1.92 17.13 4.81
C LEU A 95 -2.46 17.35 3.39
N ASP A 96 -1.85 18.25 2.61
CA ASP A 96 -2.34 18.54 1.26
C ASP A 96 -2.09 17.38 0.30
N ASP A 97 -0.88 16.80 0.32
CA ASP A 97 -0.58 15.62 -0.50
C ASP A 97 -1.37 14.41 -0.04
N TRP A 98 -1.59 14.27 1.27
CA TRP A 98 -2.44 13.22 1.80
C TRP A 98 -3.89 13.36 1.31
N ARG A 99 -4.46 14.57 1.38
CA ARG A 99 -5.82 14.85 0.88
C ARG A 99 -5.94 14.59 -0.62
N ASN A 100 -4.95 15.02 -1.41
CA ASN A 100 -4.91 14.78 -2.85
C ASN A 100 -4.82 13.29 -3.18
N GLY A 101 -4.01 12.54 -2.44
CA GLY A 101 -3.94 11.08 -2.56
C GLY A 101 -5.27 10.40 -2.22
N LEU A 102 -6.00 10.89 -1.22
CA LEU A 102 -7.30 10.34 -0.85
C LEU A 102 -8.35 10.58 -1.96
N ILE A 103 -8.31 11.75 -2.58
CA ILE A 103 -9.16 12.06 -3.75
C ILE A 103 -8.82 11.13 -4.92
N ALA A 104 -7.54 10.83 -5.15
CA ALA A 104 -7.12 9.88 -6.19
C ALA A 104 -7.62 8.46 -5.88
N LEU A 105 -7.54 8.02 -4.62
CA LEU A 105 -8.11 6.74 -4.17
C LEU A 105 -9.62 6.67 -4.42
N GLU A 106 -10.36 7.73 -4.10
CA GLU A 106 -11.80 7.77 -4.38
C GLU A 106 -12.09 7.57 -5.86
N ARG A 107 -11.40 8.32 -6.72
CA ARG A 107 -11.57 8.27 -8.18
C ARG A 107 -11.21 6.91 -8.77
N ASP A 108 -10.06 6.37 -8.39
CA ASP A 108 -9.45 5.23 -9.08
C ASP A 108 -9.81 3.88 -8.43
N TRP A 109 -10.29 3.88 -7.19
CA TRP A 109 -10.57 2.68 -6.41
C TRP A 109 -11.98 2.63 -5.83
N PHE A 110 -12.36 3.57 -4.97
CA PHE A 110 -13.59 3.44 -4.18
C PHE A 110 -14.86 3.66 -5.01
N ALA A 111 -14.93 4.73 -5.82
CA ALA A 111 -16.08 4.98 -6.68
C ALA A 111 -16.28 3.87 -7.74
N PRO A 112 -15.22 3.38 -8.44
CA PRO A 112 -15.34 2.22 -9.32
C PRO A 112 -15.76 0.94 -8.60
N ALA A 113 -15.24 0.67 -7.40
CA ALA A 113 -15.62 -0.52 -6.63
C ALA A 113 -17.08 -0.47 -6.19
N LEU A 114 -17.57 0.70 -5.78
CA LEU A 114 -18.97 0.91 -5.46
C LEU A 114 -19.86 0.72 -6.69
N ALA A 115 -19.46 1.23 -7.85
CA ALA A 115 -20.19 1.00 -9.11
C ALA A 115 -20.23 -0.50 -9.47
N ALA A 116 -19.12 -1.22 -9.26
CA ALA A 116 -19.06 -2.66 -9.50
C ALA A 116 -19.97 -3.47 -8.54
N LEU A 117 -20.04 -3.08 -7.25
CA LEU A 117 -20.97 -3.67 -6.29
C LEU A 117 -22.43 -3.43 -6.71
N LYS A 118 -22.75 -2.22 -7.19
CA LYS A 118 -24.11 -1.86 -7.64
C LYS A 118 -24.54 -2.64 -8.88
N THR A 119 -23.61 -2.91 -9.79
CA THR A 119 -23.87 -3.65 -11.03
C THR A 119 -23.77 -5.17 -10.86
N GLY A 120 -23.35 -5.65 -9.69
CA GLY A 120 -23.13 -7.08 -9.42
C GLY A 120 -21.87 -7.65 -10.10
N SER A 121 -21.00 -6.80 -10.65
CA SER A 121 -19.70 -7.24 -11.20
C SER A 121 -18.66 -7.54 -10.10
N LEU A 122 -18.91 -7.04 -8.89
CA LEU A 122 -18.18 -7.35 -7.67
C LEU A 122 -19.18 -7.84 -6.63
N ASP A 123 -18.96 -9.02 -6.06
CA ASP A 123 -19.88 -9.60 -5.06
C ASP A 123 -19.64 -9.04 -3.65
N GLU A 124 -18.36 -8.82 -3.32
CA GLU A 124 -17.91 -8.41 -2.00
C GLU A 124 -16.66 -7.52 -2.12
N LEU A 125 -16.64 -6.44 -1.34
CA LEU A 125 -15.48 -5.58 -1.14
C LEU A 125 -15.11 -5.59 0.34
N ARG A 126 -13.89 -6.00 0.67
CA ARG A 126 -13.32 -5.85 2.00
C ARG A 126 -12.27 -4.75 1.98
N ILE A 127 -12.37 -3.80 2.89
CA ILE A 127 -11.37 -2.75 3.10
C ILE A 127 -10.78 -2.94 4.48
N THR A 128 -9.47 -3.15 4.53
CA THR A 128 -8.68 -3.22 5.76
C THR A 128 -7.68 -2.07 5.73
N ALA A 129 -7.78 -1.16 6.70
CA ALA A 129 -6.91 -0.02 6.88
C ALA A 129 -6.26 -0.09 8.28
N PRO A 130 -5.03 -0.60 8.38
CA PRO A 130 -4.27 -0.59 9.63
C PRO A 130 -3.92 0.84 10.04
N CYS A 131 -4.26 1.23 11.27
CA CYS A 131 -3.86 2.51 11.87
C CYS A 131 -3.08 2.24 13.17
N GLU A 132 -2.48 3.28 13.74
CA GLU A 132 -1.64 3.16 14.95
C GLU A 132 -2.39 2.57 16.16
N ARG A 133 -3.66 2.96 16.35
CA ARG A 133 -4.46 2.56 17.52
C ARG A 133 -5.35 1.36 17.28
N ALA A 134 -5.78 1.15 16.05
CA ALA A 134 -6.74 0.13 15.68
C ALA A 134 -6.65 -0.19 14.19
N THR A 135 -7.13 -1.36 13.79
CA THR A 135 -7.31 -1.69 12.38
C THR A 135 -8.78 -1.51 12.02
N LEU A 136 -9.05 -0.64 11.05
CA LEU A 136 -10.38 -0.55 10.46
C LEU A 136 -10.55 -1.71 9.48
N ASP A 137 -11.57 -2.52 9.67
CA ASP A 137 -11.89 -3.64 8.78
C ASP A 137 -13.39 -3.71 8.56
N PHE A 138 -13.83 -3.60 7.31
CA PHE A 138 -15.23 -3.71 6.98
C PHE A 138 -15.46 -4.36 5.62
N THR A 139 -16.58 -5.07 5.54
CA THR A 139 -17.02 -5.79 4.36
C THR A 139 -18.32 -5.20 3.83
N LEU A 140 -18.33 -4.91 2.53
CA LEU A 140 -19.48 -4.42 1.79
C LEU A 140 -19.91 -5.48 0.76
N LYS A 141 -21.21 -5.75 0.72
CA LYS A 141 -21.88 -6.54 -0.33
C LYS A 141 -22.94 -5.68 -0.98
N ALA A 142 -23.52 -6.12 -2.10
CA ALA A 142 -24.64 -5.43 -2.74
C ALA A 142 -25.79 -5.12 -1.73
N GLY A 143 -26.11 -6.08 -0.84
CA GLY A 143 -27.11 -5.91 0.22
C GLY A 143 -26.77 -4.81 1.24
N SER A 144 -25.49 -4.50 1.46
CA SER A 144 -25.06 -3.44 2.39
C SER A 144 -25.45 -2.04 1.92
N LEU A 145 -25.66 -1.86 0.60
CA LEU A 145 -26.01 -0.57 0.00
C LEU A 145 -27.43 -0.11 0.34
N TRP A 146 -28.30 -1.02 0.78
CA TRP A 146 -29.67 -0.72 1.19
C TRP A 146 -29.77 -0.18 2.61
N ARG A 147 -28.66 -0.05 3.34
CA ARG A 147 -28.62 0.51 4.69
C ARG A 147 -28.70 2.04 4.66
N PHE A 148 -29.68 2.60 3.94
CA PHE A 148 -29.88 4.05 3.80
C PHE A 148 -30.16 4.75 5.13
N TRP A 149 -30.60 4.00 6.15
CA TRP A 149 -30.80 4.46 7.52
C TRP A 149 -29.49 4.64 8.31
N LYS A 150 -28.35 4.12 7.81
CA LYS A 150 -27.04 4.41 8.40
C LYS A 150 -26.50 5.69 7.79
N HIS A 151 -26.61 6.79 8.53
CA HIS A 151 -25.99 8.04 8.15
C HIS A 151 -24.45 7.94 8.28
N PRO A 152 -23.69 8.54 7.35
CA PRO A 152 -22.24 8.62 7.46
C PRO A 152 -21.87 9.44 8.71
N LEU A 153 -20.99 8.87 9.54
CA LEU A 153 -20.44 9.58 10.68
C LEU A 153 -19.41 10.61 10.20
N PRO A 154 -19.34 11.80 10.82
CA PRO A 154 -18.20 12.69 10.66
C PRO A 154 -16.89 11.95 10.98
N LEU A 155 -15.80 12.27 10.29
CA LEU A 155 -14.50 11.61 10.47
C LEU A 155 -14.00 11.62 11.92
N ASP A 156 -14.22 12.71 12.67
CA ASP A 156 -13.94 12.78 14.12
C ASP A 156 -14.69 11.68 14.90
N ALA A 157 -16.02 11.62 14.70
CA ALA A 157 -16.89 10.72 15.44
C ALA A 157 -16.60 9.27 15.06
N PHE A 158 -16.29 9.03 13.79
CA PHE A 158 -15.84 7.75 13.29
C PHE A 158 -14.50 7.34 13.92
N HIS A 159 -13.50 8.23 13.95
CA HIS A 159 -12.21 7.97 14.60
C HIS A 159 -12.37 7.62 16.07
N LYS A 160 -13.22 8.34 16.82
CA LYS A 160 -13.55 8.01 18.22
C LYS A 160 -14.28 6.68 18.40
N SER A 161 -14.98 6.19 17.38
CA SER A 161 -15.71 4.91 17.45
C SER A 161 -14.83 3.67 17.23
N ILE A 162 -13.61 3.87 16.70
CA ILE A 162 -12.67 2.80 16.35
C ILE A 162 -11.50 2.74 17.36
N ALA A 163 -11.28 3.81 18.12
CA ALA A 163 -10.28 3.93 19.19
C ALA A 163 -10.87 3.54 20.55
#